data_AF-C7P3Z0-F1
#
_entry.id   AF-C7P3Z0-F1
#
_cell.length_a   1.000
_cell.length_b   1.000
_cell.length_c   1.000
_cell.angle_alpha   90.00
_cell.angle_beta   90.00
_cell.angle_gamma   90.00
#
_symmetry.space_group_name_H-M   'P 1'
#
loop_
_entity.id
_entity.type
_entity.pdbx_description
1 polymer ?
#
loop_
_entity_poly.entity_id
_entity_poly.type
_entity_poly.pdbx_seq_one_letter_code
_entity_poly.pdbx_strand_id
1 'polypeptide(L)'
;MSSESELEDYLEDLVSDFEEYYPEDVEEMDGIFKTYRGMDFRKPIQLEIFYIEDPIPAYALVKTHDDNRDDFEIIINGPFDGKNFIEEADSVLESPRWQQPVEKSRISHRRDVDGTGLVKRRRLLRDLFSVFVETVEDSIFQDYDKSAYTQLDLGRFGWGYVIIGDILELDPTDISIVQLEGLFDSVDEDRSTEEPDSSPPERDRDGLGTYFYKPIWVGSEPEQSFKDKILNEPNREKEAQLNLNIQEIDVYIRQDGFICVDESDPQKALNILNSIFSASLYTTEPFLAATVDDLVEVRIESQDDTTEIRPIGSPERIERKIIEPYYNVQNEDHFRSRDLVSRDIVETETLEAVVDLAESICADEDLQEKAKSLLQAYTHHKNGEFRQSYLLTWIAIEQHINQFLDSHLKNTVGVNHDRRKKVTSSANWTSTHKIEVLEMSNAISNTQYDSLNKMRKKRNNVVHDMETVSQNESSEIIGFAHSLMKEELSEEDILKSDLDIE
;
A
#
# COMPACT_ATOMS: atom_id res chain seq x y z
N MET A 1 -6.47 33.45 30.92
CA MET A 1 -5.96 33.54 32.30
C MET A 1 -7.01 33.15 33.35
N SER A 2 -8.33 33.11 33.07
CA SER A 2 -9.30 32.48 34.00
C SER A 2 -9.33 30.96 33.82
N SER A 3 -9.33 30.47 32.58
CA SER A 3 -9.55 29.04 32.26
C SER A 3 -8.44 28.09 32.72
N GLU A 4 -7.17 28.49 32.62
CA GLU A 4 -6.03 27.58 32.92
C GLU A 4 -5.91 27.27 34.42
N SER A 5 -6.10 28.29 35.27
CA SER A 5 -6.11 28.12 36.74
C SER A 5 -7.34 27.33 37.20
N GLU A 6 -8.51 27.57 36.60
CA GLU A 6 -9.73 26.82 36.89
C GLU A 6 -9.58 25.34 36.50
N LEU A 7 -8.89 25.06 35.39
CA LEU A 7 -8.58 23.69 34.96
C LEU A 7 -7.55 23.01 35.86
N GLU A 8 -6.52 23.73 36.31
CA GLU A 8 -5.56 23.22 37.29
C GLU A 8 -6.26 22.85 38.60
N ASP A 9 -7.05 23.78 39.17
CA ASP A 9 -7.85 23.55 40.38
C ASP A 9 -8.79 22.34 40.22
N TYR A 10 -9.46 22.22 39.05
CA TYR A 10 -10.34 21.09 38.75
C TYR A 10 -9.61 19.74 38.76
N LEU A 11 -8.43 19.68 38.16
CA LEU A 11 -7.61 18.46 38.15
C LEU A 11 -7.05 18.15 39.53
N GLU A 12 -6.78 19.19 40.32
CA GLU A 12 -6.37 19.00 41.70
C GLU A 12 -7.47 18.36 42.54
N ASP A 13 -8.70 18.85 42.39
CA ASP A 13 -9.90 18.31 43.01
C ASP A 13 -10.18 16.86 42.55
N LEU A 14 -10.03 16.57 41.25
CA LEU A 14 -10.21 15.23 40.69
C LEU A 14 -9.32 14.18 41.38
N VAL A 15 -8.04 14.49 41.62
CA VAL A 15 -7.13 13.57 42.29
C VAL A 15 -7.38 13.53 43.79
N SER A 16 -7.70 14.67 44.40
CA SER A 16 -8.03 14.76 45.83
C SER A 16 -9.26 13.92 46.18
N ASP A 17 -10.31 14.03 45.38
CA ASP A 17 -11.53 13.23 45.52
C ASP A 17 -11.20 11.75 45.38
N PHE A 18 -10.39 11.38 44.39
CA PHE A 18 -9.96 9.99 44.24
C PHE A 18 -9.23 9.46 45.48
N GLU A 19 -8.29 10.23 46.04
CA GLU A 19 -7.57 9.85 47.26
C GLU A 19 -8.52 9.72 48.48
N GLU A 20 -9.55 10.55 48.56
CA GLU A 20 -10.58 10.47 49.61
C GLU A 20 -11.45 9.21 49.48
N TYR A 21 -11.91 8.90 48.26
CA TYR A 21 -12.79 7.76 47.99
C TYR A 21 -12.06 6.41 47.98
N TYR A 22 -10.77 6.40 47.65
CA TYR A 22 -9.98 5.17 47.44
C TYR A 22 -8.64 5.19 48.19
N PRO A 23 -8.65 5.05 49.53
CA PRO A 23 -7.43 5.07 50.33
C PRO A 23 -6.47 3.92 49.96
N GLU A 24 -5.15 4.21 49.98
CA GLU A 24 -4.06 3.34 49.51
C GLU A 24 -4.02 1.92 50.11
N ASP A 25 -4.63 1.72 51.29
CA ASP A 25 -4.50 0.50 52.10
C ASP A 25 -5.50 -0.62 51.76
N VAL A 26 -6.29 -0.49 50.70
CA VAL A 26 -7.32 -1.48 50.36
C VAL A 26 -6.76 -2.54 49.39
N GLU A 27 -6.29 -3.69 49.92
CA GLU A 27 -5.82 -4.85 49.11
C GLU A 27 -6.83 -5.30 48.03
N GLU A 28 -8.13 -5.06 48.24
CA GLU A 28 -9.20 -5.35 47.29
C GLU A 28 -9.15 -4.46 46.04
N MET A 29 -8.66 -3.22 46.18
CA MET A 29 -8.53 -2.25 45.07
C MET A 29 -7.41 -2.61 44.11
N ASP A 30 -6.36 -3.30 44.56
CA ASP A 30 -5.29 -3.78 43.68
C ASP A 30 -5.81 -4.76 42.60
N GLY A 31 -6.85 -5.53 42.91
CA GLY A 31 -7.51 -6.40 41.94
C GLY A 31 -8.33 -5.61 40.92
N ILE A 32 -9.03 -4.57 41.39
CA ILE A 32 -9.84 -3.67 40.57
C ILE A 32 -8.92 -2.87 39.63
N PHE A 33 -7.88 -2.20 40.14
CA PHE A 33 -6.95 -1.43 39.30
C PHE A 33 -6.14 -2.30 38.35
N LYS A 34 -5.84 -3.56 38.68
CA LYS A 34 -5.24 -4.49 37.70
C LYS A 34 -6.15 -4.73 36.48
N THR A 35 -7.46 -4.66 36.68
CA THR A 35 -8.49 -4.86 35.67
C THR A 35 -8.87 -3.54 34.97
N TYR A 36 -8.94 -2.44 35.73
CA TYR A 36 -9.37 -1.11 35.32
C TYR A 36 -8.28 -0.07 35.62
N ARG A 37 -7.13 -0.19 34.94
CA ARG A 37 -5.99 0.70 35.17
C ARG A 37 -6.29 2.17 34.82
N GLY A 38 -7.34 2.42 34.03
CA GLY A 38 -7.90 3.75 33.77
C GLY A 38 -8.15 4.52 35.05
N MET A 39 -8.63 3.84 36.10
CA MET A 39 -8.98 4.46 37.37
C MET A 39 -7.80 4.64 38.34
N ASP A 40 -6.58 4.21 38.02
CA ASP A 40 -5.48 4.28 39.00
C ASP A 40 -4.88 5.70 39.09
N PHE A 41 -5.35 6.52 40.05
CA PHE A 41 -4.78 7.87 40.32
C PHE A 41 -3.79 7.89 41.50
N ARG A 42 -3.23 6.73 41.87
CA ARG A 42 -2.24 6.65 42.96
C ARG A 42 -0.88 7.24 42.55
N LYS A 43 -0.07 7.51 43.55
CA LYS A 43 1.28 8.08 43.39
C LYS A 43 2.29 7.06 42.83
N PRO A 44 3.26 7.47 42.00
CA PRO A 44 3.38 8.82 41.43
C PRO A 44 2.42 9.02 40.26
N ILE A 45 1.73 10.16 40.22
CA ILE A 45 0.82 10.52 39.12
C ILE A 45 1.23 11.81 38.44
N GLN A 46 1.13 11.87 37.12
CA GLN A 46 1.20 13.12 36.36
C GLN A 46 0.00 13.22 35.42
N LEU A 47 -0.51 14.43 35.27
CA LEU A 47 -1.63 14.75 34.40
C LEU A 47 -1.16 15.74 33.34
N GLU A 48 -1.36 15.41 32.07
CA GLU A 48 -1.05 16.29 30.96
C GLU A 48 -2.27 16.42 30.06
N ILE A 49 -2.77 17.63 29.88
CA ILE A 49 -3.94 17.93 29.05
C ILE A 49 -3.51 18.56 27.74
N PHE A 50 -4.18 18.16 26.67
CA PHE A 50 -4.20 18.85 25.38
C PHE A 50 -5.64 19.26 25.12
N TYR A 51 -5.94 20.54 24.91
CA TYR A 51 -7.33 20.95 24.72
C TYR A 51 -7.53 21.98 23.61
N ILE A 52 -8.72 21.95 23.03
CA ILE A 52 -9.21 22.91 22.04
C ILE A 52 -10.44 23.61 22.59
N GLU A 53 -10.69 24.86 22.17
CA GLU A 53 -11.92 25.61 22.50
C GLU A 53 -12.88 25.75 21.31
N ASP A 54 -12.36 25.71 20.08
CA ASP A 54 -13.08 25.88 18.81
C ASP A 54 -12.80 24.66 17.91
N PRO A 55 -13.80 24.02 17.27
CA PRO A 55 -15.22 24.42 17.20
C PRO A 55 -16.06 24.11 18.44
N ILE A 56 -15.61 23.18 19.27
CA ILE A 56 -16.27 22.75 20.51
C ILE A 56 -15.17 22.50 21.55
N PRO A 57 -15.36 22.87 22.84
CA PRO A 57 -14.43 22.51 23.90
C PRO A 57 -14.19 21.00 23.92
N ALA A 58 -12.94 20.58 23.87
CA ALA A 58 -12.58 19.16 23.96
C ALA A 58 -11.17 18.99 24.54
N TYR A 59 -10.98 17.91 25.29
CA TYR A 59 -9.77 17.64 26.07
C TYR A 59 -9.26 16.22 25.82
N ALA A 60 -7.98 16.07 25.47
CA ALA A 60 -7.24 14.84 25.56
C ALA A 60 -6.42 14.86 26.86
N LEU A 61 -6.92 14.22 27.91
CA LEU A 61 -6.25 14.10 29.20
C LEU A 61 -5.38 12.84 29.23
N VAL A 62 -4.09 13.01 29.43
CA VAL A 62 -3.10 11.94 29.56
C VAL A 62 -2.69 11.81 31.01
N LYS A 63 -2.91 10.63 31.58
CA LYS A 63 -2.47 10.25 32.93
C LYS A 63 -1.26 9.33 32.83
N THR A 64 -0.16 9.64 33.50
CA THR A 64 1.05 8.79 33.53
C THR A 64 1.50 8.46 34.96
N HIS A 65 2.26 7.37 35.08
CA HIS A 65 2.92 6.95 36.32
C HIS A 65 4.44 6.89 36.12
N ASP A 66 5.09 8.06 36.07
CA ASP A 66 6.54 8.17 35.82
C ASP A 66 7.31 8.52 37.10
N ASP A 67 8.09 7.56 37.59
CA ASP A 67 8.95 7.71 38.79
C ASP A 67 10.04 8.79 38.63
N ASN A 68 10.31 9.25 37.41
CA ASN A 68 11.33 10.28 37.13
C ASN A 68 10.76 11.69 37.06
N ARG A 69 9.45 11.85 37.22
CA ARG A 69 8.75 13.13 37.24
C ARG A 69 8.26 13.41 38.65
N ASP A 70 8.02 14.68 38.95
CA ASP A 70 7.43 15.05 40.22
C ASP A 70 6.02 14.44 40.33
N ASP A 71 5.67 13.99 41.52
CA ASP A 71 4.33 13.53 41.81
C ASP A 71 3.37 14.71 41.73
N PHE A 72 2.21 14.47 41.13
CA PHE A 72 1.17 15.44 40.86
C PHE A 72 1.59 16.61 39.95
N GLU A 73 2.50 16.36 39.01
CA GLU A 73 2.82 17.33 37.97
C GLU A 73 1.64 17.47 36.99
N ILE A 74 1.02 18.65 36.98
CA ILE A 74 -0.04 19.03 36.03
C ILE A 74 0.58 19.88 34.92
N ILE A 75 0.38 19.48 33.67
CA ILE A 75 0.80 20.26 32.48
C ILE A 75 -0.43 20.49 31.61
N ILE A 76 -0.76 21.75 31.36
CA ILE A 76 -1.84 22.13 30.46
C ILE A 76 -1.23 22.62 29.14
N ASN A 77 -1.59 21.98 28.04
CA ASN A 77 -1.24 22.40 26.69
C ASN A 77 -2.51 22.87 25.96
N GLY A 78 -2.65 24.18 25.74
CA GLY A 78 -3.78 24.78 25.03
C GLY A 78 -4.15 26.18 25.57
N PRO A 79 -5.27 26.77 25.13
CA PRO A 79 -6.18 26.20 24.14
C PRO A 79 -5.52 26.20 22.76
N PHE A 80 -5.58 25.06 22.09
CA PHE A 80 -5.19 24.96 20.69
C PHE A 80 -6.35 25.39 19.79
N ASP A 81 -6.02 25.91 18.62
CA ASP A 81 -7.00 26.10 17.55
C ASP A 81 -7.30 24.73 16.95
N GLY A 82 -8.57 24.29 16.94
CA GLY A 82 -8.94 22.95 16.48
C GLY A 82 -8.40 22.62 15.09
N LYS A 83 -8.30 23.60 14.19
CA LYS A 83 -7.75 23.40 12.83
C LYS A 83 -6.24 23.18 12.80
N ASN A 84 -5.53 23.56 13.86
CA ASN A 84 -4.08 23.44 14.01
C ASN A 84 -3.69 22.45 15.13
N PHE A 85 -4.67 21.74 15.72
CA PHE A 85 -4.46 20.90 16.89
C PHE A 85 -3.34 19.89 16.67
N ILE A 86 -3.32 19.23 15.51
CA ILE A 86 -2.32 18.20 15.22
C ILE A 86 -0.92 18.79 15.15
N GLU A 87 -0.73 19.92 14.46
CA GLU A 87 0.57 20.57 14.33
C GLU A 87 1.08 21.11 15.68
N GLU A 88 0.19 21.72 16.48
CA GLU A 88 0.54 22.27 17.79
C GLU A 88 0.82 21.16 18.80
N ALA A 89 -0.01 20.12 18.85
CA ALA A 89 0.22 18.96 19.71
C ALA A 89 1.51 18.23 19.33
N ASP A 90 1.80 18.05 18.04
CA ASP A 90 3.05 17.40 17.60
C ASP A 90 4.30 18.16 18.08
N SER A 91 4.24 19.50 18.07
CA SER A 91 5.32 20.34 18.59
C SER A 91 5.58 20.10 20.09
N VAL A 92 4.53 19.85 20.88
CA VAL A 92 4.64 19.47 22.30
C VAL A 92 5.26 18.09 22.44
N LEU A 93 4.91 17.15 21.54
CA LEU A 93 5.44 15.78 21.55
C LEU A 93 6.91 15.68 21.13
N GLU A 94 7.50 16.72 20.55
CA GLU A 94 8.96 16.81 20.34
C GLU A 94 9.75 17.05 21.63
N SER A 95 9.07 17.40 22.72
CA SER A 95 9.74 17.59 24.01
C SER A 95 10.40 16.28 24.51
N PRO A 96 11.53 16.37 25.25
CA PRO A 96 12.27 15.19 25.69
C PRO A 96 11.45 14.14 26.45
N ARG A 97 10.40 14.56 27.20
CA ARG A 97 9.53 13.68 27.97
C ARG A 97 8.74 12.71 27.09
N TRP A 98 8.31 13.14 25.91
CA TRP A 98 7.53 12.33 24.97
C TRP A 98 8.42 11.48 24.04
N GLN A 99 9.71 11.81 23.95
CA GLN A 99 10.70 11.05 23.19
C GLN A 99 11.30 9.87 23.98
N GLN A 100 10.99 9.74 25.27
CA GLN A 100 11.51 8.64 26.08
C GLN A 100 10.96 7.28 25.62
N PRO A 101 11.78 6.23 25.63
CA PRO A 101 11.32 4.88 25.32
C PRO A 101 10.47 4.32 26.46
N VAL A 102 9.44 3.57 26.11
CA VAL A 102 8.64 2.74 27.01
C VAL A 102 9.08 1.30 26.87
N GLU A 103 9.37 0.65 28.00
CA GLU A 103 9.70 -0.77 28.01
C GLU A 103 8.53 -1.59 27.47
N LYS A 104 8.82 -2.55 26.57
CA LYS A 104 7.81 -3.44 25.99
C LYS A 104 6.96 -4.21 27.02
N SER A 105 7.54 -4.55 28.18
CA SER A 105 6.82 -5.18 29.30
C SER A 105 5.69 -4.31 29.86
N ARG A 106 5.76 -3.00 29.60
CA ARG A 106 4.80 -1.98 30.01
C ARG A 106 3.79 -1.67 28.93
N ILE A 107 3.86 -2.26 27.74
CA ILE A 107 2.88 -2.04 26.67
C ILE A 107 1.96 -3.26 26.63
N SER A 108 0.65 -3.05 26.58
CA SER A 108 -0.30 -4.16 26.42
C SER A 108 0.00 -4.89 25.10
N HIS A 109 -0.22 -6.21 25.06
CA HIS A 109 0.22 -7.13 23.98
C HIS A 109 -0.30 -6.81 22.55
N ARG A 110 -0.98 -5.69 22.35
CA ARG A 110 -1.66 -5.31 21.11
C ARG A 110 -0.83 -4.42 20.16
N ARG A 111 0.35 -3.89 20.54
CA ARG A 111 1.08 -2.85 19.76
C ARG A 111 2.57 -3.13 19.49
N ASP A 112 2.91 -4.36 19.10
CA ASP A 112 4.27 -4.70 18.62
C ASP A 112 4.33 -4.52 17.09
N VAL A 113 5.10 -3.54 16.58
CA VAL A 113 5.26 -3.40 15.11
C VAL A 113 6.73 -3.27 14.68
N ASP A 114 7.68 -2.88 15.54
CA ASP A 114 8.99 -2.45 15.02
C ASP A 114 10.19 -3.35 15.36
N GLY A 115 9.98 -4.49 16.03
CA GLY A 115 11.06 -5.47 16.31
C GLY A 115 12.18 -5.01 17.27
N THR A 116 12.34 -3.71 17.51
CA THR A 116 13.38 -3.09 18.37
C THR A 116 13.10 -3.23 19.86
N GLY A 117 11.87 -3.59 20.25
CA GLY A 117 11.47 -3.83 21.63
C GLY A 117 11.33 -2.56 22.50
N LEU A 118 11.44 -1.37 21.92
CA LEU A 118 11.22 -0.08 22.59
C LEU A 118 10.30 0.79 21.75
N VAL A 119 9.24 1.32 22.36
CA VAL A 119 8.29 2.23 21.71
C VAL A 119 8.39 3.59 22.37
N LYS A 120 8.56 4.67 21.61
CA LYS A 120 8.58 6.04 22.18
C LYS A 120 7.20 6.41 22.73
N ARG A 121 7.13 7.15 23.85
CA ARG A 121 5.85 7.61 24.45
C ARG A 121 4.98 8.39 23.46
N ARG A 122 5.58 9.25 22.62
CA ARG A 122 4.90 9.97 21.52
C ARG A 122 4.04 9.06 20.64
N ARG A 123 4.50 7.83 20.37
CA ARG A 123 3.74 6.88 19.57
C ARG A 123 2.51 6.33 20.27
N LEU A 124 2.52 6.23 21.60
CA LEU A 124 1.34 5.78 22.35
C LEU A 124 0.21 6.83 22.28
N LEU A 125 0.56 8.11 22.22
CA LEU A 125 -0.38 9.22 22.11
C LEU A 125 -0.99 9.38 20.73
N ARG A 126 -0.38 8.82 19.68
CA ARG A 126 -0.97 8.81 18.34
C ARG A 126 -2.39 8.26 18.36
N ASP A 127 -2.57 7.09 18.98
CA ASP A 127 -3.88 6.41 18.97
C ASP A 127 -4.90 7.22 19.79
N LEU A 128 -4.45 7.88 20.88
CA LEU A 128 -5.32 8.77 21.66
C LEU A 128 -5.74 9.99 20.85
N PHE A 129 -4.80 10.63 20.14
CA PHE A 129 -5.09 11.82 19.34
C PHE A 129 -5.90 11.50 18.09
N SER A 130 -5.74 10.30 17.52
CA SER A 130 -6.60 9.80 16.44
C SER A 130 -8.06 9.73 16.91
N VAL A 131 -8.32 9.01 18.02
CA VAL A 131 -9.66 8.94 18.63
C VAL A 131 -10.15 10.33 19.03
N PHE A 132 -9.29 11.19 19.56
CA PHE A 132 -9.65 12.56 19.93
C PHE A 132 -10.15 13.36 18.73
N VAL A 133 -9.40 13.39 17.63
CA VAL A 133 -9.77 14.13 16.42
C VAL A 133 -11.05 13.57 15.81
N GLU A 134 -11.16 12.24 15.65
CA GLU A 134 -12.37 11.59 15.12
C GLU A 134 -13.59 11.91 15.98
N THR A 135 -13.46 11.80 17.31
CA THR A 135 -14.55 12.11 18.24
C THR A 135 -14.96 13.58 18.15
N VAL A 136 -14.00 14.52 18.07
CA VAL A 136 -14.30 15.95 17.90
C VAL A 136 -15.03 16.21 16.59
N GLU A 137 -14.58 15.64 15.48
CA GLU A 137 -15.20 15.81 14.16
C GLU A 137 -16.64 15.30 14.14
N ASP A 138 -16.87 14.09 14.66
CA ASP A 138 -18.21 13.52 14.80
C ASP A 138 -19.10 14.36 15.71
N SER A 139 -18.50 15.00 16.71
CA SER A 139 -19.22 15.80 17.70
C SER A 139 -19.75 17.12 17.18
N ILE A 140 -19.15 17.68 16.12
CA ILE A 140 -19.61 18.94 15.51
C ILE A 140 -21.07 18.85 15.07
N PHE A 141 -21.55 17.65 14.75
CA PHE A 141 -22.90 17.40 14.23
C PHE A 141 -23.84 16.76 15.26
N GLN A 142 -23.39 16.54 16.49
CA GLN A 142 -24.17 15.92 17.56
C GLN A 142 -24.43 16.91 18.70
N ASP A 143 -25.69 17.02 19.13
CA ASP A 143 -26.04 17.75 20.35
C ASP A 143 -25.72 16.85 21.55
N TYR A 144 -24.59 17.09 22.20
CA TYR A 144 -24.30 16.48 23.50
C TYR A 144 -24.95 17.31 24.60
N ASP A 145 -26.04 16.79 25.19
CA ASP A 145 -26.66 17.37 26.38
C ASP A 145 -25.73 17.29 27.62
N LYS A 146 -24.65 16.50 27.56
CA LYS A 146 -23.62 16.31 28.59
C LYS A 146 -22.27 15.95 27.99
N SER A 147 -21.19 16.32 28.65
CA SER A 147 -19.84 15.96 28.21
C SER A 147 -19.68 14.43 28.10
N ALA A 148 -19.22 13.97 26.93
CA ALA A 148 -18.96 12.56 26.66
C ALA A 148 -17.47 12.27 26.82
N TYR A 149 -17.12 11.05 27.24
CA TYR A 149 -15.71 10.64 27.27
C TYR A 149 -15.45 9.23 26.75
N THR A 150 -14.26 9.03 26.17
CA THR A 150 -13.72 7.74 25.75
C THR A 150 -12.35 7.54 26.36
N GLN A 151 -12.00 6.29 26.66
CA GLN A 151 -10.73 5.93 27.28
C GLN A 151 -9.87 5.09 26.37
N LEU A 152 -8.57 5.32 26.45
CA LEU A 152 -7.58 4.54 25.75
C LEU A 152 -6.48 4.05 26.70
N ASP A 153 -6.27 2.73 26.74
CA ASP A 153 -5.14 2.13 27.45
C ASP A 153 -3.83 2.50 26.73
N LEU A 154 -2.94 3.25 27.39
CA LEU A 154 -1.59 3.52 26.91
C LEU A 154 -0.58 2.50 27.49
N GLY A 155 -1.08 1.39 28.03
CA GLY A 155 -0.32 0.33 28.70
C GLY A 155 -0.13 0.60 30.19
N ARG A 156 0.91 0.00 30.78
CA ARG A 156 1.41 0.35 32.12
C ARG A 156 2.09 1.73 32.17
N PHE A 157 2.22 2.42 31.04
CA PHE A 157 2.75 3.77 31.00
C PHE A 157 1.72 4.80 31.48
N GLY A 158 0.44 4.59 31.14
CA GLY A 158 -0.59 5.59 31.41
C GLY A 158 -1.92 5.26 30.77
N TRP A 159 -2.85 6.20 30.89
CA TRP A 159 -4.19 6.15 30.28
C TRP A 159 -4.51 7.49 29.63
N GLY A 160 -5.20 7.43 28.52
CA GLY A 160 -5.73 8.61 27.83
C GLY A 160 -7.24 8.69 27.99
N TYR A 161 -7.74 9.89 28.13
CA TYR A 161 -9.16 10.23 28.14
C TYR A 161 -9.41 11.26 27.04
N VAL A 162 -10.40 11.01 26.20
CA VAL A 162 -10.96 11.98 25.27
C VAL A 162 -12.24 12.48 25.91
N ILE A 163 -12.39 13.79 26.10
CA ILE A 163 -13.56 14.43 26.71
C ILE A 163 -14.07 15.48 25.73
N ILE A 164 -15.35 15.41 25.37
CA ILE A 164 -16.04 16.40 24.52
C ILE A 164 -16.95 17.24 25.41
N GLY A 165 -16.95 18.56 25.22
CA GLY A 165 -17.62 19.53 26.09
C GLY A 165 -16.67 20.12 27.14
N ASP A 166 -17.11 21.14 27.87
CA ASP A 166 -16.32 21.78 28.91
C ASP A 166 -16.10 20.81 30.08
N ILE A 167 -14.83 20.47 30.37
CA ILE A 167 -14.48 19.57 31.46
C ILE A 167 -14.84 20.15 32.83
N LEU A 168 -14.90 21.48 32.95
CA LEU A 168 -15.27 22.16 34.20
C LEU A 168 -16.75 21.97 34.56
N GLU A 169 -17.58 21.57 33.59
CA GLU A 169 -18.99 21.26 33.83
C GLU A 169 -19.21 19.80 34.27
N LEU A 170 -18.18 18.94 34.19
CA LEU A 170 -18.22 17.57 34.67
C LEU A 170 -17.98 17.51 36.18
N ASP A 171 -18.77 16.73 36.91
CA ASP A 171 -18.42 16.40 38.29
C ASP A 171 -17.13 15.55 38.27
N PRO A 172 -16.05 15.91 39.00
CA PRO A 172 -14.83 15.10 39.05
C PRO A 172 -15.11 13.64 39.47
N THR A 173 -16.15 13.42 40.26
CA THR A 173 -16.60 12.08 40.64
C THR A 173 -17.21 11.31 39.47
N ASP A 174 -17.78 11.96 38.45
CA ASP A 174 -18.31 11.28 37.26
C ASP A 174 -17.17 10.67 36.41
N ILE A 175 -16.01 11.32 36.33
CA ILE A 175 -14.84 10.79 35.61
C ILE A 175 -14.27 9.55 36.32
N SER A 176 -14.31 9.54 37.65
CA SER A 176 -13.79 8.43 38.47
C SER A 176 -14.79 7.28 38.70
N ILE A 177 -16.11 7.55 38.72
CA ILE A 177 -17.15 6.58 39.15
C ILE A 177 -17.98 6.01 37.98
N VAL A 178 -18.28 6.78 36.92
CA VAL A 178 -19.20 6.37 35.83
C VAL A 178 -18.73 5.10 35.07
N GLN A 179 -17.44 4.75 35.21
CA GLN A 179 -16.82 3.56 34.62
C GLN A 179 -17.37 2.23 35.17
N LEU A 180 -17.98 2.20 36.36
CA LEU A 180 -18.55 0.97 36.92
C LEU A 180 -19.99 0.70 36.49
N GLU A 181 -20.74 1.74 36.09
CA GLU A 181 -22.16 1.63 35.77
C GLU A 181 -22.43 1.51 34.26
N GLY A 182 -21.58 2.10 33.40
CA GLY A 182 -21.72 2.07 31.93
C GLY A 182 -21.41 0.73 31.24
N LEU A 183 -20.87 -0.27 31.96
CA LEU A 183 -20.50 -1.58 31.39
C LEU A 183 -21.70 -2.50 31.10
N PHE A 184 -22.93 -2.04 31.40
CA PHE A 184 -24.16 -2.81 31.21
C PHE A 184 -25.07 -2.31 30.09
N ASP A 185 -24.86 -1.12 29.53
CA ASP A 185 -25.83 -0.49 28.62
C ASP A 185 -25.14 0.20 27.43
N SER A 186 -24.78 -0.55 26.38
CA SER A 186 -24.69 0.03 25.02
C SER A 186 -24.62 -1.03 23.91
N VAL A 187 -25.72 -1.19 23.19
CA VAL A 187 -25.79 -1.67 21.80
C VAL A 187 -26.82 -0.79 21.07
N ASP A 188 -26.48 -0.41 19.83
CA ASP A 188 -27.25 0.31 18.81
C ASP A 188 -27.26 1.86 18.89
N GLU A 189 -26.64 2.56 17.94
CA GLU A 189 -27.22 2.95 16.63
C GLU A 189 -26.21 3.74 15.76
N ASP A 190 -26.14 3.39 14.48
CA ASP A 190 -25.35 3.99 13.38
C ASP A 190 -26.20 5.00 12.61
N ARG A 191 -25.68 6.19 12.22
CA ARG A 191 -26.18 6.96 11.05
C ARG A 191 -25.14 7.85 10.36
N SER A 192 -25.21 7.77 9.03
CA SER A 192 -24.42 8.38 7.94
C SER A 192 -24.70 9.87 7.65
N THR A 193 -23.70 10.53 7.04
CA THR A 193 -23.84 11.86 6.41
C THR A 193 -23.19 11.90 5.02
N GLU A 194 -23.87 12.58 4.08
CA GLU A 194 -23.46 12.78 2.66
C GLU A 194 -22.67 14.10 2.48
N GLU A 195 -21.71 14.11 1.54
CA GLU A 195 -20.88 15.27 1.19
C GLU A 195 -21.43 16.12 0.01
N PRO A 196 -21.10 17.43 -0.06
CA PRO A 196 -21.48 18.30 -1.17
C PRO A 196 -20.37 18.51 -2.23
N ASP A 197 -20.85 18.68 -3.46
CA ASP A 197 -20.15 18.83 -4.74
C ASP A 197 -19.54 20.24 -4.95
N SER A 198 -18.34 20.30 -5.55
CA SER A 198 -17.65 21.56 -5.91
C SER A 198 -17.15 21.56 -7.35
N SER A 199 -17.26 22.72 -8.00
CA SER A 199 -17.12 22.93 -9.45
C SER A 199 -15.67 22.83 -9.95
N PRO A 200 -15.41 22.37 -11.20
CA PRO A 200 -14.06 22.06 -11.66
C PRO A 200 -13.24 23.30 -12.04
N PRO A 201 -11.96 23.39 -11.62
CA PRO A 201 -10.96 24.29 -12.19
C PRO A 201 -10.33 23.75 -13.49
N GLU A 202 -9.33 24.45 -14.01
CA GLU A 202 -8.83 24.43 -15.39
C GLU A 202 -8.19 23.11 -15.87
N ARG A 203 -8.73 22.59 -16.98
CA ARG A 203 -8.14 21.61 -17.94
C ARG A 203 -7.24 20.52 -17.32
N ASP A 204 -7.86 19.74 -16.47
CA ASP A 204 -7.43 18.39 -16.11
C ASP A 204 -7.20 17.56 -17.38
N ARG A 205 -6.12 16.76 -17.39
CA ARG A 205 -5.97 15.68 -18.37
C ARG A 205 -6.55 14.40 -17.75
N ASP A 206 -7.27 13.64 -18.58
CA ASP A 206 -7.84 12.37 -18.18
C ASP A 206 -6.94 11.23 -18.65
N GLY A 207 -6.60 10.32 -17.75
CA GLY A 207 -5.79 9.15 -18.04
C GLY A 207 -6.38 7.86 -17.46
N LEU A 208 -5.65 6.76 -17.62
CA LEU A 208 -5.99 5.48 -17.04
C LEU A 208 -4.77 4.89 -16.33
N GLY A 209 -4.99 4.29 -15.16
CA GLY A 209 -3.93 3.70 -14.36
C GLY A 209 -4.33 2.42 -13.66
N THR A 210 -3.32 1.73 -13.12
CA THR A 210 -3.41 0.48 -12.36
C THR A 210 -2.29 0.45 -11.33
N TYR A 211 -2.28 -0.55 -10.45
CA TYR A 211 -1.13 -0.84 -9.59
C TYR A 211 -0.20 -1.89 -10.22
N PHE A 212 1.09 -1.80 -9.91
CA PHE A 212 2.02 -2.92 -10.11
C PHE A 212 1.56 -4.15 -9.32
N TYR A 213 1.86 -5.33 -9.85
CA TYR A 213 1.61 -6.59 -9.15
C TYR A 213 2.82 -7.53 -9.27
N LYS A 214 3.46 -7.96 -8.18
CA LYS A 214 3.14 -7.64 -6.76
C LYS A 214 3.22 -6.13 -6.43
N PRO A 215 2.49 -5.65 -5.40
CA PRO A 215 2.59 -4.25 -4.97
C PRO A 215 4.02 -3.88 -4.58
N ILE A 216 4.44 -2.66 -4.91
CA ILE A 216 5.80 -2.16 -4.64
C ILE A 216 5.76 -0.79 -3.95
N TRP A 217 6.90 -0.40 -3.39
CA TRP A 217 7.24 0.98 -3.08
C TRP A 217 8.28 1.46 -4.10
N VAL A 218 8.13 2.68 -4.61
CA VAL A 218 9.08 3.25 -5.58
C VAL A 218 10.08 4.15 -4.86
N GLY A 219 11.36 3.82 -4.96
CA GLY A 219 12.47 4.49 -4.27
C GLY A 219 12.55 4.14 -2.78
N SER A 220 11.50 4.40 -2.02
CA SER A 220 11.49 4.18 -0.57
C SER A 220 10.09 3.90 -0.04
N GLU A 221 9.99 3.23 1.10
CA GLU A 221 8.76 3.18 1.87
C GLU A 221 8.43 4.59 2.40
N PRO A 222 7.21 5.11 2.20
CA PRO A 222 6.86 6.45 2.68
C PRO A 222 6.92 6.54 4.20
N GLU A 223 7.63 7.54 4.70
CA GLU A 223 7.56 7.90 6.10
C GLU A 223 6.22 8.60 6.38
N GLN A 224 5.27 7.86 6.97
CA GLN A 224 4.04 8.48 7.47
C GLN A 224 4.38 9.58 8.48
N SER A 225 3.90 10.80 8.24
CA SER A 225 3.99 11.87 9.21
C SER A 225 3.16 11.52 10.46
N PHE A 226 3.40 12.21 11.57
CA PHE A 226 2.57 12.03 12.78
C PHE A 226 1.10 12.38 12.50
N LYS A 227 0.85 13.35 11.62
CA LYS A 227 -0.48 13.75 11.16
C LYS A 227 -1.18 12.65 10.38
N ASP A 228 -0.53 12.08 9.37
CA ASP A 228 -1.12 10.99 8.55
C ASP A 228 -1.48 9.79 9.43
N LYS A 229 -0.61 9.52 10.39
CA LYS A 229 -0.78 8.51 11.44
C LYS A 229 -1.99 8.75 12.35
N ILE A 230 -2.32 10.01 12.65
CA ILE A 230 -3.48 10.38 13.49
C ILE A 230 -4.77 10.34 12.68
N LEU A 231 -4.76 10.94 11.49
CA LEU A 231 -5.94 11.02 10.63
C LEU A 231 -6.30 9.66 10.01
N ASN A 232 -5.47 8.64 10.25
CA ASN A 232 -5.54 7.33 9.59
C ASN A 232 -5.65 7.48 8.07
N GLU A 233 -5.09 8.57 7.53
CA GLU A 233 -5.04 8.77 6.11
C GLU A 233 -4.00 7.80 5.58
N PRO A 234 -4.36 6.88 4.65
CA PRO A 234 -3.34 6.10 3.97
C PRO A 234 -2.35 7.09 3.37
N ASN A 235 -1.06 6.73 3.25
CA ASN A 235 -0.07 7.58 2.58
C ASN A 235 -0.56 7.88 1.16
N ARG A 236 -1.32 8.97 1.03
CA ARG A 236 -1.85 9.50 -0.22
C ARG A 236 -0.77 10.43 -0.71
N GLU A 237 0.42 9.88 -0.96
CA GLU A 237 1.36 10.57 -1.83
C GLU A 237 0.70 10.60 -3.21
N LYS A 238 -0.05 11.66 -3.48
CA LYS A 238 -0.78 11.85 -4.74
C LYS A 238 0.17 12.28 -5.86
N GLU A 239 1.38 12.70 -5.49
CA GLU A 239 2.39 13.16 -6.42
C GLU A 239 3.05 11.99 -7.16
N ALA A 240 3.30 12.19 -8.45
CA ALA A 240 4.12 11.32 -9.25
C ALA A 240 5.58 11.40 -8.78
N GLN A 241 6.15 10.26 -8.41
CA GLN A 241 7.58 10.12 -8.12
C GLN A 241 8.41 10.08 -9.41
N LEU A 242 7.83 9.53 -10.48
CA LEU A 242 8.42 9.47 -11.81
C LEU A 242 7.45 10.02 -12.86
N ASN A 243 8.01 10.79 -13.79
CA ASN A 243 7.32 11.30 -14.98
C ASN A 243 8.18 10.97 -16.20
N LEU A 244 7.70 10.01 -16.99
CA LEU A 244 8.40 9.43 -18.13
C LEU A 244 7.50 9.52 -19.37
N ASN A 245 8.00 9.11 -20.52
CA ASN A 245 7.22 9.16 -21.75
C ASN A 245 7.45 7.89 -22.59
N ILE A 246 6.38 7.33 -23.15
CA ILE A 246 6.44 6.26 -24.15
C ILE A 246 5.62 6.69 -25.36
N GLN A 247 6.25 6.79 -26.53
CA GLN A 247 5.57 7.16 -27.79
C GLN A 247 4.75 8.46 -27.70
N GLU A 248 5.33 9.50 -27.10
CA GLU A 248 4.68 10.81 -26.85
C GLU A 248 3.54 10.76 -25.82
N ILE A 249 3.35 9.65 -25.10
CA ILE A 249 2.35 9.51 -24.03
C ILE A 249 3.06 9.56 -22.68
N ASP A 250 2.64 10.50 -21.84
CA ASP A 250 3.19 10.68 -20.51
C ASP A 250 2.79 9.51 -19.60
N VAL A 251 3.76 8.98 -18.86
CA VAL A 251 3.62 7.87 -17.92
C VAL A 251 4.01 8.40 -16.55
N TYR A 252 3.12 8.22 -15.58
CA TYR A 252 3.36 8.67 -14.21
C TYR A 252 3.32 7.51 -13.24
N ILE A 253 4.27 7.48 -12.32
CA ILE A 253 4.36 6.45 -11.28
C ILE A 253 4.42 7.13 -9.92
N ARG A 254 3.48 6.77 -9.04
CA ARG A 254 3.44 7.22 -7.63
C ARG A 254 4.35 6.34 -6.78
N GLN A 255 4.75 6.87 -5.63
CA GLN A 255 5.57 6.13 -4.67
C GLN A 255 4.89 4.83 -4.18
N ASP A 256 3.56 4.82 -4.10
CA ASP A 256 2.75 3.64 -3.75
C ASP A 256 2.60 2.59 -4.87
N GLY A 257 3.41 2.67 -5.94
CA GLY A 257 3.37 1.72 -7.03
C GLY A 257 2.10 1.79 -7.89
N PHE A 258 1.32 2.87 -7.78
CA PHE A 258 0.32 3.19 -8.78
C PHE A 258 0.98 3.76 -10.03
N ILE A 259 0.64 3.25 -11.19
CA ILE A 259 1.13 3.70 -12.49
C ILE A 259 -0.06 4.10 -13.38
N CYS A 260 0.03 5.26 -14.04
CA CYS A 260 -0.96 5.69 -15.01
C CYS A 260 -0.32 6.25 -16.27
N VAL A 261 -1.14 6.34 -17.32
CA VAL A 261 -0.77 6.95 -18.60
C VAL A 261 -1.79 8.01 -18.97
N ASP A 262 -1.33 9.10 -19.60
CA ASP A 262 -2.16 10.17 -20.17
C ASP A 262 -2.88 9.69 -21.45
N GLU A 263 -3.70 8.65 -21.31
CA GLU A 263 -4.48 8.05 -22.38
C GLU A 263 -5.86 7.60 -21.86
N SER A 264 -6.90 8.08 -22.54
CA SER A 264 -8.30 7.82 -22.18
C SER A 264 -8.89 6.57 -22.83
N ASP A 265 -8.30 6.06 -23.93
CA ASP A 265 -8.73 4.80 -24.55
C ASP A 265 -8.23 3.59 -23.73
N PRO A 266 -9.13 2.77 -23.15
CA PRO A 266 -8.70 1.68 -22.27
C PRO A 266 -7.81 0.64 -22.94
N GLN A 267 -8.01 0.37 -24.23
CA GLN A 267 -7.21 -0.64 -24.92
C GLN A 267 -5.81 -0.14 -25.22
N LYS A 268 -5.67 1.14 -25.60
CA LYS A 268 -4.38 1.77 -25.83
C LYS A 268 -3.61 1.98 -24.53
N ALA A 269 -4.28 2.45 -23.47
CA ALA A 269 -3.67 2.55 -22.14
C ALA A 269 -3.18 1.18 -21.64
N LEU A 270 -4.03 0.15 -21.72
CA LEU A 270 -3.67 -1.22 -21.33
C LEU A 270 -2.49 -1.76 -22.14
N ASN A 271 -2.43 -1.43 -23.44
CA ASN A 271 -1.33 -1.82 -24.30
C ASN A 271 0.00 -1.23 -23.85
N ILE A 272 0.03 0.04 -23.46
CA ILE A 272 1.23 0.73 -22.96
C ILE A 272 1.63 0.16 -21.60
N LEU A 273 0.70 0.08 -20.66
CA LEU A 273 0.93 -0.47 -19.32
C LEU A 273 1.47 -1.91 -19.37
N ASN A 274 0.87 -2.77 -20.20
CA ASN A 274 1.38 -4.14 -20.37
C ASN A 274 2.70 -4.22 -21.14
N SER A 275 3.05 -3.21 -21.93
CA SER A 275 4.39 -3.11 -22.51
C SER A 275 5.43 -2.82 -21.42
N ILE A 276 5.15 -1.88 -20.51
CA ILE A 276 5.97 -1.59 -19.33
C ILE A 276 6.14 -2.86 -18.48
N PHE A 277 5.03 -3.54 -18.16
CA PHE A 277 5.11 -4.78 -17.38
C PHE A 277 5.83 -5.89 -18.14
N SER A 278 5.74 -5.97 -19.46
CA SER A 278 6.49 -6.97 -20.24
C SER A 278 7.99 -6.68 -20.24
N ALA A 279 8.41 -5.41 -20.22
CA ALA A 279 9.81 -5.04 -20.11
C ALA A 279 10.42 -5.51 -18.77
N SER A 280 9.64 -5.47 -17.68
CA SER A 280 10.08 -5.98 -16.37
C SER A 280 10.43 -7.47 -16.35
N LEU A 281 9.97 -8.26 -17.34
CA LEU A 281 10.39 -9.66 -17.47
C LEU A 281 11.90 -9.80 -17.68
N TYR A 282 12.54 -8.76 -18.24
CA TYR A 282 13.95 -8.76 -18.59
C TYR A 282 14.84 -8.05 -17.56
N THR A 283 14.24 -7.50 -16.50
CA THR A 283 14.93 -6.84 -15.39
C THR A 283 14.83 -7.69 -14.10
N THR A 284 15.09 -7.09 -12.93
CA THR A 284 15.25 -7.80 -11.65
C THR A 284 13.97 -8.43 -11.14
N GLU A 285 12.82 -7.74 -11.26
CA GLU A 285 11.54 -8.24 -10.77
C GLU A 285 10.40 -8.14 -11.80
N PRO A 286 9.88 -9.29 -12.29
CA PRO A 286 8.77 -9.31 -13.24
C PRO A 286 7.42 -9.00 -12.60
N PHE A 287 6.70 -8.06 -13.19
CA PHE A 287 5.32 -7.73 -12.86
C PHE A 287 4.32 -8.64 -13.61
N LEU A 288 3.04 -8.56 -13.21
CA LEU A 288 1.96 -9.29 -13.88
C LEU A 288 1.16 -8.39 -14.84
N ALA A 289 0.66 -8.99 -15.92
CA ALA A 289 -0.20 -8.31 -16.90
C ALA A 289 -1.42 -7.71 -16.21
N ALA A 290 -1.76 -6.46 -16.51
CA ALA A 290 -3.06 -5.86 -16.21
C ALA A 290 -4.14 -6.29 -17.21
N THR A 291 -5.39 -6.19 -16.78
CA THR A 291 -6.60 -6.35 -17.57
C THR A 291 -7.41 -5.05 -17.59
N VAL A 292 -8.47 -4.98 -18.39
CA VAL A 292 -9.33 -3.79 -18.45
C VAL A 292 -10.02 -3.53 -17.10
N ASP A 293 -10.37 -4.59 -16.36
CA ASP A 293 -11.02 -4.48 -15.05
C ASP A 293 -10.04 -3.98 -13.96
N ASP A 294 -8.74 -3.95 -14.26
CA ASP A 294 -7.72 -3.39 -13.37
C ASP A 294 -7.52 -1.88 -13.56
N LEU A 295 -8.10 -1.29 -14.62
CA LEU A 295 -7.91 0.13 -14.96
C LEU A 295 -8.85 1.03 -14.15
N VAL A 296 -8.31 2.16 -13.70
CA VAL A 296 -9.05 3.24 -13.05
C VAL A 296 -8.77 4.54 -13.76
N GLU A 297 -9.83 5.29 -14.03
CA GLU A 297 -9.75 6.65 -14.56
C GLU A 297 -8.99 7.54 -13.57
N VAL A 298 -8.11 8.38 -14.08
CA VAL A 298 -7.33 9.32 -13.27
C VAL A 298 -7.44 10.71 -13.83
N ARG A 299 -7.49 11.71 -12.95
CA ARG A 299 -7.19 13.09 -13.29
C ARG A 299 -5.73 13.37 -13.03
N ILE A 300 -5.08 13.99 -13.99
CA ILE A 300 -3.68 14.36 -13.94
C ILE A 300 -3.64 15.89 -13.90
N GLU A 301 -3.21 16.42 -12.76
CA GLU A 301 -3.12 17.86 -12.49
C GLU A 301 -1.62 18.22 -12.36
N SER A 302 -1.09 18.99 -13.32
CA SER A 302 0.30 19.47 -13.25
C SER A 302 0.34 20.89 -12.69
N GLN A 303 1.01 21.08 -11.56
CA GLN A 303 1.19 22.40 -10.92
C GLN A 303 2.65 22.57 -10.47
N ASP A 304 3.28 23.68 -10.85
CA ASP A 304 4.57 24.13 -10.28
C ASP A 304 5.65 23.02 -10.16
N ASP A 305 5.89 22.30 -11.26
CA ASP A 305 6.82 21.16 -11.41
C ASP A 305 6.40 19.84 -10.73
N THR A 306 5.30 19.82 -9.98
CA THR A 306 4.70 18.57 -9.49
C THR A 306 3.55 18.13 -10.39
N THR A 307 3.29 16.81 -10.43
CA THR A 307 2.10 16.26 -11.09
C THR A 307 1.35 15.42 -10.09
N GLU A 308 0.14 15.85 -9.76
CA GLU A 308 -0.78 15.15 -8.88
C GLU A 308 -1.67 14.22 -9.71
N ILE A 309 -1.80 12.97 -9.26
CA ILE A 309 -2.63 11.96 -9.88
C ILE A 309 -3.76 11.62 -8.92
N ARG A 310 -5.00 11.90 -9.35
CA ARG A 310 -6.21 11.65 -8.58
C ARG A 310 -7.05 10.59 -9.27
N PRO A 311 -7.06 9.34 -8.79
CA PRO A 311 -8.02 8.34 -9.25
C PRO A 311 -9.46 8.85 -9.11
N ILE A 312 -10.24 8.77 -10.18
CA ILE A 312 -11.66 9.09 -10.19
C ILE A 312 -12.42 7.89 -9.64
N GLY A 313 -13.11 8.10 -8.52
CA GLY A 313 -13.78 7.04 -7.78
C GLY A 313 -12.87 6.41 -6.73
N SER A 314 -13.32 5.29 -6.17
CA SER A 314 -12.61 4.59 -5.12
C SER A 314 -11.66 3.56 -5.76
N PRO A 315 -10.34 3.83 -5.88
CA PRO A 315 -9.35 2.86 -6.41
C PRO A 315 -9.28 1.60 -5.55
N GLU A 316 -9.89 1.65 -4.36
CA GLU A 316 -10.12 0.56 -3.42
C GLU A 316 -10.90 -0.61 -4.04
N ARG A 317 -11.62 -0.36 -5.13
CA ARG A 317 -12.39 -1.38 -5.85
C ARG A 317 -11.57 -2.22 -6.82
N ILE A 318 -10.32 -1.86 -7.12
CA ILE A 318 -9.45 -2.68 -7.96
C ILE A 318 -9.11 -3.95 -7.17
N GLU A 319 -9.45 -5.13 -7.68
CA GLU A 319 -9.19 -6.41 -7.00
C GLU A 319 -7.71 -6.58 -6.61
N ARG A 320 -6.79 -5.98 -7.38
CA ARG A 320 -5.35 -5.94 -7.06
C ARG A 320 -5.00 -5.08 -5.85
N LYS A 321 -5.77 -4.02 -5.56
CA LYS A 321 -5.62 -3.21 -4.33
C LYS A 321 -6.29 -3.88 -3.13
N ILE A 322 -7.33 -4.68 -3.34
CA ILE A 322 -8.06 -5.40 -2.27
C ILE A 322 -7.17 -6.41 -1.51
N ILE A 323 -6.01 -6.78 -2.06
CA ILE A 323 -5.04 -7.65 -1.38
C ILE A 323 -4.22 -6.87 -0.34
N GLU A 324 -4.20 -5.54 -0.35
CA GLU A 324 -3.81 -4.78 0.84
C GLU A 324 -4.87 -4.99 1.92
N PRO A 325 -4.52 -5.59 3.08
CA PRO A 325 -5.47 -5.69 4.17
C PRO A 325 -5.84 -4.27 4.58
N TYR A 326 -7.03 -3.85 4.17
CA TYR A 326 -7.62 -2.57 4.55
C TYR A 326 -7.44 -2.36 6.05
N TYR A 327 -6.84 -1.22 6.39
CA TYR A 327 -6.71 -0.66 7.73
C TYR A 327 -8.06 -0.31 8.39
N ASN A 328 -9.19 -0.82 7.88
CA ASN A 328 -10.50 -0.76 8.54
C ASN A 328 -10.56 -1.77 9.69
N VAL A 329 -9.71 -1.52 10.69
CA VAL A 329 -9.78 -2.01 12.05
C VAL A 329 -10.84 -1.19 12.76
N GLN A 330 -12.12 -1.40 12.43
CA GLN A 330 -13.22 -1.01 13.33
C GLN A 330 -13.76 -2.20 14.13
N ASN A 331 -13.14 -3.39 14.03
CA ASN A 331 -13.44 -4.53 14.90
C ASN A 331 -12.15 -5.09 15.50
N GLU A 332 -11.80 -4.55 16.67
CA GLU A 332 -10.53 -4.71 17.38
C GLU A 332 -10.16 -6.16 17.78
N ASP A 333 -11.09 -7.12 17.75
CA ASP A 333 -10.83 -8.40 18.42
C ASP A 333 -10.47 -9.58 17.52
N HIS A 334 -10.71 -9.56 16.19
CA HIS A 334 -10.60 -10.78 15.37
C HIS A 334 -9.68 -10.72 14.14
N PHE A 335 -9.11 -9.57 13.76
CA PHE A 335 -8.18 -9.48 12.63
C PHE A 335 -6.71 -9.44 13.08
N ARG A 336 -6.28 -10.53 13.72
CA ARG A 336 -4.86 -10.78 13.96
C ARG A 336 -4.16 -10.95 12.61
N SER A 337 -3.22 -10.05 12.33
CA SER A 337 -2.10 -10.25 11.40
C SER A 337 -2.47 -10.91 10.08
N ARG A 338 -3.40 -10.33 9.31
CA ARG A 338 -3.24 -10.48 7.86
C ARG A 338 -1.94 -9.76 7.57
N ASP A 339 -0.89 -10.55 7.33
CA ASP A 339 0.41 -10.07 6.93
C ASP A 339 0.17 -8.95 5.92
N LEU A 340 0.46 -7.71 6.32
CA LEU A 340 0.52 -6.58 5.41
C LEU A 340 1.32 -7.10 4.23
N VAL A 341 0.75 -7.09 3.03
CA VAL A 341 1.48 -7.55 1.84
C VAL A 341 2.73 -6.73 1.80
N SER A 342 3.87 -7.38 2.13
CA SER A 342 5.15 -6.70 2.13
C SER A 342 5.36 -6.20 0.72
N ARG A 343 5.40 -4.88 0.57
CA ARG A 343 5.76 -4.22 -0.68
C ARG A 343 7.27 -4.25 -0.77
N ASP A 344 7.77 -4.72 -1.89
CA ASP A 344 9.20 -4.63 -2.16
C ASP A 344 9.53 -3.20 -2.59
N ILE A 345 10.69 -2.71 -2.14
CA ILE A 345 11.21 -1.41 -2.57
C ILE A 345 11.91 -1.62 -3.91
N VAL A 346 11.45 -0.92 -4.94
CA VAL A 346 12.06 -0.90 -6.27
C VAL A 346 12.67 0.48 -6.48
N GLU A 347 13.96 0.52 -6.75
CA GLU A 347 14.68 1.77 -7.00
C GLU A 347 14.13 2.49 -8.24
N THR A 348 14.16 3.81 -8.19
CA THR A 348 13.61 4.69 -9.22
C THR A 348 14.26 4.42 -10.59
N GLU A 349 15.58 4.26 -10.60
CA GLU A 349 16.42 3.97 -11.76
C GLU A 349 16.06 2.62 -12.41
N THR A 350 15.63 1.64 -11.60
CA THR A 350 15.18 0.35 -12.13
C THR A 350 13.88 0.51 -12.92
N LEU A 351 12.95 1.35 -12.46
CA LEU A 351 11.71 1.60 -13.19
C LEU A 351 11.92 2.46 -14.43
N GLU A 352 12.85 3.42 -14.39
CA GLU A 352 13.28 4.17 -15.58
C GLU A 352 13.83 3.23 -16.66
N ALA A 353 14.73 2.30 -16.28
CA ALA A 353 15.25 1.29 -17.21
C ALA A 353 14.15 0.37 -17.77
N VAL A 354 13.15 0.00 -16.97
CA VAL A 354 11.98 -0.77 -17.43
C VAL A 354 11.17 0.02 -18.46
N VAL A 355 10.94 1.31 -18.24
CA VAL A 355 10.18 2.18 -19.15
C VAL A 355 10.96 2.44 -20.45
N ASP A 356 12.26 2.68 -20.38
CA ASP A 356 13.13 2.81 -21.56
C ASP A 356 13.10 1.55 -22.42
N LEU A 357 13.21 0.37 -21.79
CA LEU A 357 13.09 -0.90 -22.50
C LEU A 357 11.68 -1.10 -23.09
N ALA A 358 10.64 -0.64 -22.40
CA ALA A 358 9.27 -0.68 -22.89
C ALA A 358 9.08 0.21 -24.12
N GLU A 359 9.77 1.36 -24.21
CA GLU A 359 9.78 2.20 -25.40
C GLU A 359 10.37 1.45 -26.60
N SER A 360 11.51 0.79 -26.42
CA SER A 360 12.11 -0.08 -27.46
C SER A 360 11.18 -1.22 -27.89
N ILE A 361 10.48 -1.85 -26.94
CA ILE A 361 9.47 -2.89 -27.23
C ILE A 361 8.29 -2.29 -28.01
N CYS A 362 7.81 -1.10 -27.67
CA CYS A 362 6.69 -0.47 -28.35
C CYS A 362 7.03 0.01 -29.77
N ALA A 363 8.31 0.24 -30.09
CA ALA A 363 8.76 0.62 -31.43
C ALA A 363 8.63 -0.51 -32.47
N ASP A 364 8.52 -1.78 -32.05
CA ASP A 364 8.31 -2.93 -32.93
C ASP A 364 7.03 -3.68 -32.54
N GLU A 365 5.99 -3.58 -33.36
CA GLU A 365 4.66 -4.20 -33.13
C GLU A 365 4.75 -5.73 -32.95
N ASP A 366 5.61 -6.40 -33.71
CA ASP A 366 5.77 -7.86 -33.62
C ASP A 366 6.45 -8.25 -32.29
N LEU A 367 7.43 -7.48 -31.85
CA LEU A 367 8.10 -7.66 -30.56
C LEU A 367 7.16 -7.35 -29.39
N GLN A 368 6.37 -6.27 -29.49
CA GLN A 368 5.38 -5.88 -28.50
C GLN A 368 4.38 -7.01 -28.24
N GLU A 369 3.82 -7.59 -29.29
CA GLU A 369 2.84 -8.68 -29.16
C GLU A 369 3.43 -9.94 -28.54
N LYS A 370 4.66 -10.29 -28.89
CA LYS A 370 5.40 -11.40 -28.27
C LYS A 370 5.66 -11.16 -26.79
N ALA A 371 6.14 -9.97 -26.42
CA ALA A 371 6.46 -9.60 -25.05
C ALA A 371 5.19 -9.62 -24.18
N LYS A 372 4.07 -9.07 -24.67
CA LYS A 372 2.76 -9.16 -24.01
C LYS A 372 2.27 -10.60 -23.87
N SER A 373 2.41 -11.42 -24.91
CA SER A 373 2.04 -12.85 -24.83
C SER A 373 2.87 -13.59 -23.78
N LEU A 374 4.16 -13.26 -23.64
CA LEU A 374 5.03 -13.84 -22.62
C LEU A 374 4.66 -13.36 -21.21
N LEU A 375 4.32 -12.08 -21.05
CA LEU A 375 3.82 -11.51 -19.79
C LEU A 375 2.52 -12.16 -19.32
N GLN A 376 1.57 -12.38 -20.23
CA GLN A 376 0.34 -13.11 -19.92
C GLN A 376 0.66 -14.55 -19.51
N ALA A 377 1.54 -15.24 -20.24
CA ALA A 377 1.96 -16.59 -19.89
C ALA A 377 2.63 -16.66 -18.50
N TYR A 378 3.43 -15.65 -18.15
CA TYR A 378 4.04 -15.50 -16.83
C TYR A 378 2.99 -15.27 -15.74
N THR A 379 1.99 -14.43 -16.01
CA THR A 379 0.86 -14.17 -15.11
C THR A 379 0.09 -15.45 -14.81
N HIS A 380 -0.25 -16.23 -15.83
CA HIS A 380 -0.87 -17.55 -15.65
C HIS A 380 0.02 -18.50 -14.84
N HIS A 381 1.34 -18.48 -15.04
CA HIS A 381 2.27 -19.30 -14.26
C HIS A 381 2.21 -18.95 -12.77
N LYS A 382 2.24 -17.65 -12.43
CA LYS A 382 2.16 -17.17 -11.05
C LYS A 382 0.83 -17.48 -10.38
N ASN A 383 -0.25 -17.51 -11.15
CA ASN A 383 -1.58 -17.88 -10.68
C ASN A 383 -1.80 -19.41 -10.56
N GLY A 384 -0.79 -20.23 -10.88
CA GLY A 384 -0.90 -21.70 -10.82
C GLY A 384 -1.61 -22.32 -12.04
N GLU A 385 -1.90 -21.52 -13.07
CA GLU A 385 -2.54 -21.93 -14.31
C GLU A 385 -1.52 -22.43 -15.34
N PHE A 386 -0.75 -23.46 -14.95
CA PHE A 386 0.43 -23.92 -15.71
C PHE A 386 0.11 -24.38 -17.14
N ARG A 387 -1.11 -24.90 -17.39
CA ARG A 387 -1.52 -25.31 -18.74
C ARG A 387 -1.67 -24.11 -19.67
N GLN A 388 -2.37 -23.07 -19.22
CA GLN A 388 -2.61 -21.82 -19.94
C GLN A 388 -1.28 -21.12 -20.21
N SER A 389 -0.46 -21.01 -19.16
CA SER A 389 0.90 -20.50 -19.26
C SER A 389 1.69 -21.21 -20.37
N TYR A 390 1.74 -22.54 -20.34
CA TYR A 390 2.48 -23.33 -21.33
C TYR A 390 2.02 -23.09 -22.77
N LEU A 391 0.70 -23.04 -22.99
CA LEU A 391 0.14 -22.85 -24.32
C LEU A 391 0.42 -21.44 -24.85
N LEU A 392 0.31 -20.41 -24.01
CA LEU A 392 0.63 -19.03 -24.37
C LEU A 392 2.13 -18.84 -24.63
N THR A 393 3.00 -19.41 -23.80
CA THR A 393 4.44 -19.39 -24.05
C THR A 393 4.79 -20.08 -25.38
N TRP A 394 4.15 -21.21 -25.68
CA TRP A 394 4.37 -21.90 -26.95
C TRP A 394 3.96 -21.06 -28.16
N ILE A 395 2.89 -20.26 -28.07
CA ILE A 395 2.47 -19.35 -29.15
C ILE A 395 3.57 -18.34 -29.45
N ALA A 396 4.18 -17.74 -28.42
CA ALA A 396 5.29 -16.80 -28.58
C ALA A 396 6.53 -17.49 -29.21
N ILE A 397 6.87 -18.71 -28.76
CA ILE A 397 7.96 -19.51 -29.36
C ILE A 397 7.66 -19.83 -30.84
N GLU A 398 6.43 -20.19 -31.17
CA GLU A 398 6.04 -20.51 -32.55
C GLU A 398 6.10 -19.29 -33.47
N GLN A 399 5.73 -18.11 -32.98
CA GLN A 399 5.92 -16.83 -33.70
C GLN A 399 7.41 -16.55 -33.93
N HIS A 400 8.25 -16.71 -32.91
CA HIS A 400 9.70 -16.57 -33.03
C HIS A 400 10.29 -17.53 -34.08
N ILE A 401 9.92 -18.83 -34.03
CA ILE A 401 10.36 -19.82 -35.03
C ILE A 401 9.99 -19.40 -36.46
N ASN A 402 8.80 -18.83 -36.66
CA ASN A 402 8.35 -18.39 -37.99
C ASN A 402 9.21 -17.25 -38.53
N GLN A 403 9.51 -16.26 -37.69
CA GLN A 403 10.33 -15.12 -38.07
C GLN A 403 11.80 -15.52 -38.26
N PHE A 404 12.34 -16.33 -37.34
CA PHE A 404 13.71 -16.84 -37.46
C PHE A 404 13.90 -17.65 -38.75
N LEU A 405 12.92 -18.50 -39.09
CA LEU A 405 12.93 -19.24 -40.36
C LEU A 405 12.81 -18.31 -41.58
N ASP A 406 11.92 -17.32 -41.59
CA ASP A 406 11.81 -16.38 -42.72
C ASP A 406 13.14 -15.63 -42.93
N SER A 407 13.71 -15.10 -41.85
CA SER A 407 15.00 -14.40 -41.83
C SER A 407 16.13 -15.28 -42.33
N HIS A 408 16.23 -16.52 -41.84
CA HIS A 408 17.25 -17.47 -42.29
C HIS A 408 17.09 -17.82 -43.78
N LEU A 409 15.86 -18.10 -44.23
CA LEU A 409 15.58 -18.39 -45.64
C LEU A 409 15.89 -17.19 -46.55
N LYS A 410 15.65 -15.96 -46.09
CA LYS A 410 15.94 -14.73 -46.82
C LYS A 410 17.44 -14.44 -46.88
N ASN A 411 18.10 -14.42 -45.73
CA ASN A 411 19.44 -13.86 -45.58
C ASN A 411 20.55 -14.89 -45.84
N THR A 412 20.32 -16.16 -45.49
CA THR A 412 21.33 -17.23 -45.60
C THR A 412 21.13 -18.08 -46.85
N VAL A 413 19.88 -18.50 -47.11
CA VAL A 413 19.58 -19.41 -48.22
C VAL A 413 19.25 -18.66 -49.52
N GLY A 414 18.78 -17.41 -49.43
CA GLY A 414 18.42 -16.60 -50.60
C GLY A 414 17.11 -17.03 -51.27
N VAL A 415 16.16 -17.57 -50.51
CA VAL A 415 14.84 -17.98 -51.02
C VAL A 415 13.98 -16.74 -51.30
N ASN A 416 13.32 -16.70 -52.46
CA ASN A 416 12.43 -15.58 -52.81
C ASN A 416 11.18 -15.49 -51.91
N HIS A 417 10.58 -14.31 -51.85
CA HIS A 417 9.45 -14.00 -50.96
C HIS A 417 8.26 -14.97 -51.11
N ASP A 418 7.84 -15.28 -52.34
CA ASP A 418 6.69 -16.15 -52.58
C ASP A 418 6.88 -17.58 -52.06
N ARG A 419 8.10 -18.12 -52.18
CA ARG A 419 8.42 -19.44 -51.64
C ARG A 419 8.55 -19.39 -50.12
N ARG A 420 9.15 -18.34 -49.55
CA ARG A 420 9.24 -18.18 -48.09
C ARG A 420 7.85 -18.11 -47.46
N LYS A 421 6.96 -17.28 -48.00
CA LYS A 421 5.55 -17.17 -47.54
C LYS A 421 4.82 -18.51 -47.53
N LYS A 422 5.10 -19.40 -48.50
CA LYS A 422 4.52 -20.76 -48.52
C LYS A 422 5.06 -21.65 -47.40
N VAL A 423 6.35 -21.54 -47.07
CA VAL A 423 7.03 -22.35 -46.04
C VAL A 423 6.76 -21.82 -44.63
N THR A 424 6.60 -20.51 -44.44
CA THR A 424 6.31 -19.90 -43.14
C THR A 424 4.83 -20.00 -42.77
N SER A 425 3.93 -20.14 -43.75
CA SER A 425 2.50 -20.31 -43.50
C SER A 425 2.17 -21.59 -42.74
N SER A 426 1.47 -21.44 -41.62
CA SER A 426 0.95 -22.54 -40.79
C SER A 426 -0.03 -23.47 -41.53
N ALA A 427 -0.67 -22.99 -42.61
CA ALA A 427 -1.56 -23.80 -43.44
C ALA A 427 -0.83 -24.90 -44.23
N ASN A 428 0.45 -24.67 -44.55
CA ASN A 428 1.25 -25.59 -45.34
C ASN A 428 2.29 -26.32 -44.49
N TRP A 429 2.81 -25.67 -43.44
CA TRP A 429 3.93 -26.15 -42.64
C TRP A 429 3.63 -26.01 -41.15
N THR A 430 3.62 -27.15 -40.45
CA THR A 430 3.51 -27.18 -38.99
C THR A 430 4.83 -26.78 -38.33
N SER A 431 4.79 -26.43 -37.04
CA SER A 431 5.99 -26.16 -36.23
C SER A 431 7.02 -27.31 -36.30
N THR A 432 6.58 -28.56 -36.41
CA THR A 432 7.48 -29.71 -36.63
C THR A 432 8.34 -29.52 -37.87
N HIS A 433 7.72 -29.25 -39.02
CA HIS A 433 8.45 -29.10 -40.29
C HIS A 433 9.43 -27.92 -40.25
N LYS A 434 9.04 -26.85 -39.56
CA LYS A 434 9.86 -25.63 -39.42
C LYS A 434 11.10 -25.90 -38.56
N ILE A 435 10.94 -26.57 -37.43
CA ILE A 435 12.05 -26.97 -36.54
C ILE A 435 13.02 -27.93 -37.26
N GLU A 436 12.50 -28.92 -38.00
CA GLU A 436 13.32 -29.85 -38.80
C GLU A 436 14.15 -29.11 -39.86
N VAL A 437 13.57 -28.15 -40.58
CA VAL A 437 14.32 -27.39 -41.59
C VAL A 437 15.39 -26.49 -40.97
N LEU A 438 15.10 -25.89 -39.81
CA LEU A 438 16.09 -25.08 -39.09
C LEU A 438 17.29 -25.95 -38.64
N GLU A 439 17.06 -27.16 -38.15
CA GLU A 439 18.15 -28.08 -37.78
C GLU A 439 18.93 -28.56 -39.02
N MET A 440 18.23 -29.03 -40.06
CA MET A 440 18.88 -29.53 -41.29
C MET A 440 19.71 -28.47 -42.02
N SER A 441 19.39 -27.20 -41.84
CA SER A 441 20.14 -26.06 -42.39
C SER A 441 21.24 -25.54 -41.45
N ASN A 442 21.43 -26.16 -40.28
CA ASN A 442 22.31 -25.71 -39.20
C ASN A 442 21.99 -24.29 -38.70
N ALA A 443 20.73 -23.86 -38.81
CA ALA A 443 20.26 -22.58 -38.27
C ALA A 443 20.07 -22.63 -36.75
N ILE A 444 19.78 -23.82 -36.22
CA ILE A 444 19.74 -24.11 -34.77
C ILE A 444 20.66 -25.28 -34.46
N SER A 445 21.18 -25.32 -33.24
CA SER A 445 21.96 -26.44 -32.72
C SER A 445 21.08 -27.65 -32.40
N ASN A 446 21.69 -28.84 -32.33
CA ASN A 446 20.99 -30.07 -31.92
C ASN A 446 20.34 -29.94 -30.53
N THR A 447 20.99 -29.23 -29.60
CA THR A 447 20.44 -28.97 -28.27
C THR A 447 19.17 -28.12 -28.35
N GLN A 448 19.16 -27.06 -29.15
CA GLN A 448 17.96 -26.25 -29.38
C GLN A 448 16.85 -27.06 -30.07
N TYR A 449 17.19 -27.88 -31.06
CA TYR A 449 16.25 -28.80 -31.71
C TYR A 449 15.58 -29.74 -30.69
N ASP A 450 16.37 -30.39 -29.83
CA ASP A 450 15.85 -31.33 -28.83
C ASP A 450 14.90 -30.64 -27.85
N SER A 451 15.26 -29.45 -27.36
CA SER A 451 14.43 -28.62 -26.48
C SER A 451 13.11 -28.23 -27.16
N LEU A 452 13.18 -27.67 -28.38
CA LEU A 452 12.00 -27.27 -29.15
C LEU A 452 11.08 -28.46 -29.45
N ASN A 453 11.65 -29.60 -29.83
CA ASN A 453 10.88 -30.80 -30.15
C ASN A 453 10.25 -31.42 -28.90
N LYS A 454 10.94 -31.40 -27.75
CA LYS A 454 10.38 -31.79 -26.45
C LYS A 454 9.18 -30.92 -26.10
N MET A 455 9.33 -29.60 -26.17
CA MET A 455 8.26 -28.65 -25.82
C MET A 455 7.05 -28.78 -26.76
N ARG A 456 7.30 -28.90 -28.07
CA ARG A 456 6.27 -29.15 -29.07
C ARG A 456 5.46 -30.41 -28.79
N LYS A 457 6.14 -31.53 -28.45
CA LYS A 457 5.47 -32.79 -28.13
C LYS A 457 4.57 -32.64 -26.90
N LYS A 458 5.07 -32.00 -25.84
CA LYS A 458 4.28 -31.71 -24.65
C LYS A 458 3.05 -30.86 -24.98
N ARG A 459 3.21 -29.78 -25.75
CA ARG A 459 2.09 -28.96 -26.25
C ARG A 459 1.04 -29.81 -26.98
N ASN A 460 1.48 -30.70 -27.88
CA ASN A 460 0.56 -31.57 -28.62
C ASN A 460 -0.23 -32.48 -27.68
N ASN A 461 0.42 -33.09 -26.69
CA ASN A 461 -0.28 -33.92 -25.71
C ASN A 461 -1.24 -33.10 -24.84
N VAL A 462 -0.87 -31.87 -24.45
CA VAL A 462 -1.76 -30.97 -23.70
C VAL A 462 -3.02 -30.64 -24.51
N VAL A 463 -2.87 -30.35 -25.81
CA VAL A 463 -3.99 -29.96 -26.68
C VAL A 463 -4.86 -31.16 -27.08
N HIS A 464 -4.26 -32.31 -27.39
CA HIS A 464 -4.97 -33.47 -27.95
C HIS A 464 -5.38 -34.49 -26.89
N ASP A 465 -4.57 -34.68 -25.86
CA ASP A 465 -4.76 -35.70 -24.83
C ASP A 465 -5.14 -35.09 -23.47
N MET A 466 -5.27 -33.76 -23.39
CA MET A 466 -5.59 -33.01 -22.16
C MET A 466 -4.57 -33.28 -21.04
N GLU A 467 -3.31 -33.53 -21.39
CA GLU A 467 -2.23 -33.74 -20.42
C GLU A 467 -2.11 -32.54 -19.46
N THR A 468 -1.72 -32.80 -18.21
CA THR A 468 -1.42 -31.74 -17.25
C THR A 468 -0.01 -31.20 -17.47
N VAL A 469 0.21 -29.94 -17.09
CA VAL A 469 1.52 -29.30 -17.10
C VAL A 469 1.92 -29.04 -15.66
N SER A 470 3.10 -29.49 -15.28
CA SER A 470 3.69 -29.20 -13.97
C SER A 470 4.26 -27.79 -13.91
N GLN A 471 4.42 -27.25 -12.70
CA GLN A 471 5.07 -25.96 -12.49
C GLN A 471 6.44 -25.89 -13.17
N ASN A 472 7.29 -26.92 -13.00
CA ASN A 472 8.63 -26.97 -13.59
C ASN A 472 8.61 -26.96 -15.12
N GLU A 473 7.68 -27.67 -15.76
CA GLU A 473 7.55 -27.66 -17.22
C GLU A 473 7.11 -26.28 -17.74
N SER A 474 6.23 -25.61 -17.00
CA SER A 474 5.80 -24.24 -17.30
C SER A 474 6.94 -23.21 -17.08
N SER A 475 7.71 -23.34 -16.01
CA SER A 475 8.92 -22.51 -15.81
C SER A 475 9.99 -22.77 -16.87
N GLU A 476 10.21 -24.03 -17.26
CA GLU A 476 11.21 -24.41 -18.28
C GLU A 476 10.89 -23.76 -19.63
N ILE A 477 9.63 -23.82 -20.08
CA ILE A 477 9.23 -23.20 -21.35
C ILE A 477 9.28 -21.67 -21.29
N ILE A 478 8.89 -21.05 -20.16
CA ILE A 478 9.00 -19.60 -19.95
C ILE A 478 10.46 -19.16 -20.02
N GLY A 479 11.36 -19.85 -19.30
CA GLY A 479 12.80 -19.51 -19.31
C GLY A 479 13.41 -19.64 -20.71
N PHE A 480 13.00 -20.64 -21.49
CA PHE A 480 13.44 -20.78 -22.87
C PHE A 480 12.90 -19.65 -23.76
N ALA A 481 11.60 -19.33 -23.69
CA ALA A 481 11.03 -18.21 -24.44
C ALA A 481 11.68 -16.87 -24.06
N HIS A 482 11.93 -16.65 -22.78
CA HIS A 482 12.63 -15.49 -22.27
C HIS A 482 14.03 -15.35 -22.89
N SER A 483 14.81 -16.43 -22.93
CA SER A 483 16.13 -16.41 -23.59
C SER A 483 16.06 -16.07 -25.08
N LEU A 484 15.05 -16.57 -25.79
CA LEU A 484 14.86 -16.24 -27.22
C LEU A 484 14.54 -14.76 -27.43
N MET A 485 13.68 -14.19 -26.59
CA MET A 485 13.33 -12.77 -26.69
C MET A 485 14.50 -11.88 -26.26
N LYS A 486 15.29 -12.31 -25.27
CA LYS A 486 16.50 -11.59 -24.86
C LYS A 486 17.55 -11.51 -25.99
N GLU A 487 17.59 -12.48 -26.90
CA GLU A 487 18.43 -12.41 -28.11
C GLU A 487 17.89 -11.45 -29.18
N GLU A 488 16.57 -11.18 -29.20
CA GLU A 488 15.96 -10.24 -30.13
C GLU A 488 16.10 -8.78 -29.69
N LEU A 489 16.03 -8.54 -28.38
CA LEU A 489 16.37 -7.25 -27.78
C LEU A 489 17.88 -7.03 -27.96
N SER A 490 18.30 -5.85 -28.43
CA SER A 490 19.72 -5.63 -28.69
C SER A 490 20.51 -5.70 -27.38
N GLU A 491 21.78 -6.14 -27.42
CA GLU A 491 22.65 -6.09 -26.24
C GLU A 491 22.76 -4.65 -25.69
N GLU A 492 22.63 -3.63 -26.54
CA GLU A 492 22.61 -2.22 -26.13
C GLU A 492 21.35 -1.86 -25.34
N ASP A 493 20.17 -2.41 -25.69
CA ASP A 493 18.92 -2.19 -24.96
C ASP A 493 18.96 -2.85 -23.57
N ILE A 494 19.56 -4.04 -23.47
CA ILE A 494 19.68 -4.80 -22.22
C ILE A 494 20.76 -4.24 -21.31
N LEU A 495 21.91 -3.83 -21.87
CA LEU A 495 23.00 -3.27 -21.06
C LEU A 495 22.59 -1.94 -20.41
N LYS A 496 21.77 -1.12 -21.08
CA LYS A 496 21.17 0.06 -20.44
C LYS A 496 20.33 -0.30 -19.22
N SER A 497 19.68 -1.47 -19.20
CA SER A 497 18.90 -1.93 -18.04
C SER A 497 19.71 -2.68 -16.98
N ASP A 498 20.86 -3.25 -17.34
CA ASP A 498 21.74 -4.00 -16.42
C ASP A 498 22.84 -3.11 -15.78
N LEU A 499 23.00 -1.86 -16.25
CA LEU A 499 23.99 -0.90 -15.75
C LEU A 499 23.41 -0.07 -14.59
N ASP A 500 23.65 -0.55 -13.36
CA ASP A 500 23.86 0.23 -12.11
C ASP A 500 23.54 -0.56 -10.81
N ILE A 501 23.51 -1.90 -10.85
CA ILE A 501 23.35 -2.74 -9.64
C ILE A 501 24.65 -3.52 -9.39
N GLU A 502 25.65 -2.87 -8.78
CA GLU A 502 26.82 -3.52 -8.13
C GLU A 502 26.71 -3.49 -6.60
#